data_AF-A0A3D8IM07-F1
#
_entry.id   AF-A0A3D8IM07-F1
#
_cell.length_a   1.000
_cell.length_b   1.000
_cell.length_c   1.000
_cell.angle_alpha   90.00
_cell.angle_beta   90.00
_cell.angle_gamma   90.00
#
_symmetry.space_group_name_H-M   'P 1'
#
loop_
_entity.id
_entity.type
_entity.pdbx_description
1 polymer ?
#
loop_
_entity_poly.entity_id
_entity_poly.type
_entity_poly.pdbx_seq_one_letter_code
_entity_poly.pdbx_strand_id
1 'polypeptide(L)'
;MKQAFYFFIATIMVLVIGCGSDKPKDLRTEFRKKIESGLGLTLPMMAPEGTKISKELIACTAQHMTDTFSDDEIKLIIDSSFSERLKNPAKIMEIQQKMESPEYTHKYMQTCATEIYQAR
;
A
#
# COMPACT_ATOMS: atom_id res chain seq x y z
N MET A 1 15.93 2.02 -13.05
CA MET A 1 14.64 1.62 -12.43
C MET A 1 14.72 1.23 -10.94
N LYS A 2 15.87 0.83 -10.38
CA LYS A 2 15.97 0.51 -8.93
C LYS A 2 15.97 1.72 -7.98
N GLN A 3 16.44 2.89 -8.43
CA GLN A 3 16.56 4.10 -7.59
C GLN A 3 15.22 4.77 -7.26
N ALA A 4 14.25 4.77 -8.18
CA ALA A 4 12.94 5.40 -7.94
C ALA A 4 12.09 4.62 -6.90
N PHE A 5 12.29 3.31 -6.81
CA PHE A 5 11.56 2.43 -5.90
C PHE A 5 12.06 2.54 -4.44
N TYR A 6 13.37 2.75 -4.25
CA TYR A 6 13.95 3.04 -2.93
C TYR A 6 13.42 4.36 -2.35
N PHE A 7 13.19 5.36 -3.20
CA PHE A 7 12.58 6.63 -2.80
C PHE A 7 11.16 6.43 -2.30
N PHE A 8 10.39 5.55 -2.93
CA PHE A 8 9.02 5.24 -2.54
C PHE A 8 8.94 4.64 -1.13
N ILE A 9 9.82 3.67 -0.82
CA ILE A 9 9.87 3.02 0.49
C ILE A 9 10.41 3.99 1.56
N ALA A 10 11.46 4.76 1.27
CA ALA A 10 12.01 5.74 2.20
C ALA A 10 11.00 6.85 2.54
N THR A 11 10.21 7.31 1.57
CA THR A 11 9.20 8.36 1.78
C THR A 11 8.04 7.84 2.64
N ILE A 12 7.61 6.59 2.42
CA ILE A 12 6.60 5.94 3.28
C ILE A 12 7.14 5.78 4.71
N MET A 13 8.43 5.46 4.88
CA MET A 13 9.07 5.27 6.19
C MET A 13 9.26 6.57 6.97
N VAL A 14 9.57 7.68 6.30
CA VAL A 14 9.72 9.01 6.93
C VAL A 14 8.37 9.61 7.35
N LEU A 15 7.29 9.34 6.60
CA LEU A 15 5.94 9.80 6.94
C LEU A 15 5.30 9.07 8.15
N VAL A 16 5.93 8.04 8.71
CA VAL A 16 5.43 7.34 9.92
C VAL A 16 5.88 8.01 11.22
N ILE A 17 6.84 8.94 11.17
CA ILE A 17 7.36 9.64 12.35
C ILE A 17 6.65 10.99 12.49
N GLY A 18 5.40 10.99 12.95
CA GLY A 18 4.75 12.27 13.24
C GLY A 18 3.25 12.20 13.49
N CYS A 19 2.89 11.94 14.74
CA CYS A 19 1.82 12.57 15.52
C CYS A 19 1.05 11.55 16.36
N GLY A 20 1.30 11.60 17.67
CA GLY A 20 0.36 11.12 18.67
C GLY A 20 -0.95 11.90 18.55
N SER A 21 -2.03 11.21 18.24
CA SER A 21 -3.38 11.74 18.33
C SER A 21 -4.28 10.64 18.87
N ASP A 22 -4.73 10.87 20.09
CA ASP A 22 -5.54 10.03 21.00
C ASP A 22 -6.97 9.82 20.46
N LYS A 23 -7.08 9.25 19.26
CA LYS A 23 -8.33 8.67 18.72
C LYS A 23 -8.05 7.20 18.47
N PRO A 24 -9.06 6.30 18.56
CA PRO A 24 -8.89 4.95 18.02
C PRO A 24 -8.55 5.11 16.54
N LYS A 25 -7.26 5.05 16.21
CA LYS A 25 -6.79 5.07 14.84
C LYS A 25 -7.31 3.80 14.21
N ASP A 26 -8.22 3.94 13.27
CA ASP A 26 -8.58 2.84 12.39
C ASP A 26 -7.35 2.55 11.53
N LEU A 27 -6.49 1.68 12.05
CA LEU A 27 -5.17 1.35 11.47
C LEU A 27 -5.35 0.82 10.04
N ARG A 28 -6.45 0.12 9.80
CA ARG A 28 -6.83 -0.40 8.49
C ARG A 28 -7.14 0.73 7.51
N THR A 29 -7.90 1.74 7.92
CA THR A 29 -8.19 2.93 7.11
C THR A 29 -6.93 3.75 6.86
N GLU A 30 -6.05 3.91 7.85
CA GLU A 30 -4.78 4.61 7.69
C GLU A 30 -3.86 3.87 6.70
N PHE A 31 -3.77 2.54 6.83
CA PHE A 31 -3.02 1.70 5.92
C PHE A 31 -3.56 1.73 4.49
N ARG A 32 -4.89 1.64 4.33
CA ARG A 32 -5.54 1.79 3.03
C ARG A 32 -5.18 3.11 2.37
N LYS A 33 -5.24 4.22 3.11
CA LYS A 33 -4.85 5.54 2.58
C LYS A 33 -3.39 5.59 2.16
N LYS A 34 -2.48 4.95 2.90
CA LYS A 34 -1.07 4.85 2.50
C LYS A 34 -0.90 4.04 1.21
N ILE A 35 -1.59 2.91 1.08
CA ILE A 35 -1.57 2.12 -0.16
C ILE A 35 -2.15 2.94 -1.32
N GLU A 36 -3.31 3.58 -1.13
CA GLU A 36 -3.97 4.39 -2.16
C GLU A 36 -3.08 5.55 -2.64
N SER A 37 -2.49 6.30 -1.71
CA SER A 37 -1.53 7.35 -2.02
C SER A 37 -0.30 6.79 -2.73
N GLY A 38 0.18 5.62 -2.30
CA GLY A 38 1.32 4.97 -2.91
C GLY A 38 1.05 4.57 -4.37
N LEU A 39 -0.06 3.87 -4.61
CA LEU A 39 -0.53 3.48 -5.94
C LEU A 39 -0.80 4.71 -6.83
N GLY A 40 -1.36 5.78 -6.26
CA GLY A 40 -1.61 7.03 -6.98
C GLY A 40 -0.32 7.72 -7.45
N LEU A 41 0.81 7.47 -6.81
CA LEU A 41 2.12 7.95 -7.25
C LEU A 41 2.78 6.99 -8.24
N THR A 42 2.71 5.67 -8.01
CA THR A 42 3.46 4.68 -8.80
C THR A 42 2.77 4.30 -10.11
N LEU A 43 1.46 4.12 -10.11
CA LEU A 43 0.72 3.66 -11.29
C LEU A 43 0.81 4.63 -12.47
N PRO A 44 0.67 5.95 -12.30
CA PRO A 44 0.86 6.88 -13.41
C PRO A 44 2.30 6.92 -13.95
N MET A 45 3.30 6.58 -13.12
CA MET A 45 4.70 6.51 -13.55
C MET A 45 5.03 5.21 -14.30
N MET A 46 4.23 4.15 -14.11
CA MET A 46 4.40 2.86 -14.78
C MET A 46 3.48 2.70 -16.00
N ALA A 47 2.41 3.49 -16.07
CA ALA A 47 1.46 3.42 -17.16
C ALA A 47 2.04 4.06 -18.44
N PRO A 48 1.70 3.55 -19.63
CA PRO A 48 2.06 4.19 -20.90
C PRO A 48 1.60 5.65 -20.94
N GLU A 49 2.38 6.54 -21.56
CA GLU A 49 2.02 7.96 -21.68
C GLU A 49 0.58 8.13 -22.22
N GLY A 50 -0.21 8.97 -21.55
CA GLY A 50 -1.61 9.21 -21.88
C GLY A 50 -2.63 8.25 -21.23
N THR A 51 -2.18 7.20 -20.54
CA THR A 51 -3.07 6.29 -19.81
C THR A 51 -3.64 6.96 -18.56
N LYS A 52 -4.96 7.15 -18.51
CA LYS A 52 -5.65 7.64 -17.31
C LYS A 52 -6.06 6.47 -16.42
N ILE A 53 -5.31 6.27 -15.34
CA ILE A 53 -5.72 5.40 -14.24
C ILE A 53 -6.84 6.13 -13.46
N SER A 54 -8.03 5.53 -13.34
CA SER A 54 -9.14 6.16 -12.60
C SER A 54 -8.89 6.11 -11.09
N LYS A 55 -9.37 7.14 -10.37
CA LYS A 55 -9.31 7.15 -8.89
C LYS A 55 -10.08 5.98 -8.28
N GLU A 56 -11.17 5.57 -8.92
CA GLU A 56 -11.97 4.41 -8.52
C GLU A 56 -11.15 3.11 -8.60
N LEU A 57 -10.36 2.93 -9.66
CA LEU A 57 -9.48 1.77 -9.81
C LEU A 57 -8.41 1.73 -8.72
N ILE A 58 -7.82 2.88 -8.39
CA ILE A 58 -6.80 3.01 -7.33
C ILE A 58 -7.43 2.70 -5.96
N ALA A 59 -8.58 3.28 -5.66
CA ALA A 59 -9.28 3.10 -4.38
C ALA A 59 -9.76 1.66 -4.17
N CYS A 60 -10.23 0.99 -5.24
CA CYS A 60 -10.58 -0.42 -5.24
C CYS A 60 -9.34 -1.30 -5.02
N THR A 61 -8.26 -1.05 -5.78
CA THR A 61 -7.01 -1.83 -5.65
C THR A 61 -6.44 -1.71 -4.24
N ALA A 62 -6.42 -0.49 -3.68
CA ALA A 62 -5.96 -0.24 -2.32
C ALA A 62 -6.81 -0.95 -1.27
N GLN A 63 -8.14 -1.04 -1.49
CA GLN A 63 -9.04 -1.78 -0.61
C GLN A 63 -8.72 -3.27 -0.62
N HIS A 64 -8.72 -3.90 -1.80
CA HIS A 64 -8.40 -5.33 -1.89
C HIS A 64 -7.02 -5.66 -1.35
N MET A 65 -6.00 -4.83 -1.63
CA MET A 65 -4.67 -5.02 -1.06
C MET A 65 -4.71 -4.91 0.47
N THR A 66 -5.46 -3.98 1.04
CA THR A 66 -5.62 -3.84 2.51
C THR A 66 -6.27 -5.09 3.12
N ASP A 67 -7.25 -5.68 2.44
CA ASP A 67 -8.00 -6.86 2.91
C ASP A 67 -7.17 -8.14 3.00
N THR A 68 -6.02 -8.19 2.32
CA THR A 68 -5.08 -9.32 2.41
C THR A 68 -4.19 -9.34 3.64
N PHE A 69 -4.14 -8.24 4.38
CA PHE A 69 -3.31 -8.11 5.57
C PHE A 69 -4.20 -8.24 6.80
N SER A 70 -3.73 -9.03 7.76
CA SER A 70 -4.33 -9.12 9.08
C SER A 70 -4.10 -7.84 9.88
N ASP A 71 -4.94 -7.58 10.87
CA ASP A 71 -4.84 -6.36 11.68
C ASP A 71 -3.51 -6.29 12.46
N ASP A 72 -2.92 -7.44 12.82
CA ASP A 72 -1.58 -7.52 13.41
C ASP A 72 -0.48 -7.07 12.45
N GLU A 73 -0.56 -7.49 11.17
CA GLU A 73 0.37 -7.04 10.13
C GLU A 73 0.20 -5.55 9.86
N ILE A 74 -1.04 -5.07 9.79
CA ILE A 74 -1.35 -3.64 9.61
C ILE A 74 -0.77 -2.83 10.76
N LYS A 75 -0.93 -3.29 12.01
CA LYS A 75 -0.33 -2.66 13.19
C LYS A 75 1.20 -2.66 13.12
N LEU A 76 1.80 -3.78 12.69
CA LEU A 76 3.24 -3.87 12.44
C LEU A 76 3.72 -2.86 11.38
N ILE A 77 2.91 -2.55 10.37
CA ILE A 77 3.30 -1.61 9.31
C ILE A 77 3.10 -0.15 9.73
N ILE A 78 1.98 0.16 10.38
CA ILE A 78 1.54 1.55 10.65
C ILE A 78 2.00 2.08 12.00
N ASP A 79 1.93 1.25 13.04
CA ASP A 79 1.96 1.71 14.42
C ASP A 79 3.13 1.12 15.22
N SER A 80 3.78 0.08 14.71
CA SER A 80 4.84 -0.57 15.48
C SER A 80 6.10 0.27 15.54
N SER A 81 6.60 0.39 16.77
CA SER A 81 7.88 1.02 17.06
C SER A 81 9.01 0.30 16.32
N PHE A 82 10.11 1.01 15.99
CA PHE A 82 11.29 0.37 15.37
C PHE A 82 11.76 -0.86 16.16
N SER A 83 11.60 -0.86 17.50
CA SER A 83 11.88 -2.02 18.35
C SER A 83 10.97 -3.23 18.08
N GLU A 84 9.66 -3.04 17.91
CA GLU A 84 8.73 -4.14 17.56
C GLU A 84 8.98 -4.68 16.15
N ARG A 85 9.38 -3.80 15.23
CA ARG A 85 9.80 -4.18 13.87
C ARG A 85 11.04 -5.07 13.91
N LEU A 86 12.01 -4.72 14.75
CA LEU A 86 13.23 -5.50 14.97
C LEU A 86 12.96 -6.85 15.68
N LYS A 87 11.87 -6.96 16.46
CA LYS A 87 11.45 -8.24 17.06
C LYS A 87 10.82 -9.20 16.04
N ASN A 88 10.33 -8.68 14.92
CA ASN A 88 9.65 -9.46 13.88
C ASN A 88 10.25 -9.22 12.47
N PRO A 89 11.58 -9.39 12.28
CA PRO A 89 12.23 -9.02 11.03
C PRO A 89 11.76 -9.89 9.86
N ALA A 90 11.49 -11.19 10.11
CA ALA A 90 11.00 -12.12 9.10
C ALA A 90 9.62 -11.72 8.56
N LYS A 91 8.67 -11.40 9.46
CA LYS A 91 7.32 -10.94 9.05
C LYS A 91 7.38 -9.63 8.26
N ILE A 92 8.23 -8.69 8.66
CA ILE A 92 8.36 -7.43 7.92
C ILE A 92 8.96 -7.66 6.53
N MET A 93 9.95 -8.53 6.42
CA MET A 93 10.52 -8.89 5.13
C MET A 93 9.50 -9.58 4.23
N GLU A 94 8.68 -10.47 4.78
CA GLU A 94 7.57 -11.13 4.05
C GLU A 94 6.52 -10.11 3.57
N ILE A 95 6.07 -9.23 4.46
CA ILE A 95 5.15 -8.12 4.13
C ILE A 95 5.73 -7.24 3.03
N GLN A 96 7.03 -6.90 3.12
CA GLN A 96 7.73 -6.11 2.11
C GLN A 96 7.77 -6.85 0.78
N GLN A 97 8.21 -8.11 0.75
CA GLN A 97 8.24 -8.91 -0.48
C GLN A 97 6.86 -9.02 -1.13
N LYS A 98 5.81 -9.16 -0.32
CA LYS A 98 4.42 -9.19 -0.80
C LYS A 98 4.01 -7.86 -1.46
N MET A 99 4.33 -6.73 -0.84
CA MET A 99 4.03 -5.40 -1.40
C MET A 99 4.94 -5.02 -2.59
N GLU A 100 6.18 -5.51 -2.62
CA GLU A 100 7.14 -5.28 -3.70
C GLU A 100 6.87 -6.15 -4.94
N SER A 101 6.05 -7.19 -4.80
CA SER A 101 5.71 -8.06 -5.92
C SER A 101 4.86 -7.30 -6.96
N PRO A 102 5.34 -7.12 -8.20
CA PRO A 102 4.57 -6.46 -9.25
C PRO A 102 3.33 -7.28 -9.65
N GLU A 103 3.41 -8.62 -9.55
CA GLU A 103 2.29 -9.52 -9.80
C GLU A 103 1.15 -9.30 -8.78
N TYR A 104 1.54 -8.99 -7.54
CA TYR A 104 0.59 -8.74 -6.46
C TYR A 104 -0.29 -7.54 -6.75
N THR A 105 0.33 -6.42 -7.13
CA THR A 105 -0.41 -5.18 -7.46
C THR A 105 -1.21 -5.35 -8.76
N HIS A 106 -0.64 -6.01 -9.78
CA HIS A 106 -1.35 -6.25 -11.05
C HIS A 106 -2.60 -7.10 -10.87
N LYS A 107 -2.55 -8.15 -10.05
CA LYS A 107 -3.69 -9.03 -9.79
C LYS A 107 -4.90 -8.26 -9.30
N TYR A 108 -4.71 -7.39 -8.30
CA TYR A 108 -5.80 -6.61 -7.74
C TYR A 108 -6.27 -5.51 -8.69
N MET A 109 -5.36 -4.89 -9.45
CA MET A 109 -5.75 -3.95 -10.50
C MET A 109 -6.62 -4.61 -11.58
N GLN A 110 -6.27 -5.81 -12.04
CA GLN A 110 -7.06 -6.53 -13.05
C GLN A 110 -8.43 -6.92 -12.51
N THR A 111 -8.48 -7.36 -11.25
CA THR A 111 -9.73 -7.71 -10.57
C THR A 111 -10.65 -6.48 -10.50
N CYS A 112 -10.14 -5.37 -9.96
CA CYS A 112 -10.89 -4.12 -9.85
C CYS A 112 -11.29 -3.52 -11.22
N ALA A 113 -10.41 -3.60 -12.22
CA ALA A 113 -10.76 -3.16 -13.57
C ALA A 113 -11.95 -3.98 -14.08
N THR A 114 -11.90 -5.31 -13.93
CA THR A 114 -13.00 -6.20 -14.34
C THR A 114 -14.30 -5.85 -13.61
N GLU A 115 -14.27 -5.70 -12.28
CA GLU A 115 -15.44 -5.34 -11.48
C GLU A 115 -16.04 -3.99 -11.90
N ILE A 116 -15.20 -2.96 -12.09
CA ILE A 116 -15.66 -1.62 -12.47
C ILE A 116 -16.22 -1.60 -13.90
N TYR A 117 -15.56 -2.29 -14.84
CA TYR A 117 -16.01 -2.32 -16.24
C TYR A 117 -17.19 -3.26 -16.49
N GLN A 118 -17.38 -4.31 -15.68
CA GLN A 118 -18.56 -5.19 -15.76
C GLN A 118 -19.78 -4.64 -15.01
N ALA A 119 -19.59 -3.73 -14.04
CA ALA A 119 -20.69 -3.05 -13.35
C ALA A 119 -21.31 -1.90 -14.17
N ARG A 120 -20.85 -1.67 -15.40
CA ARG A 120 -21.38 -0.68 -16.37
C ARG A 120 -22.02 -1.38 -17.55
#